data_AF-A0A453LZN4-F1
#
_entry.id   AF-A0A453LZN4-F1
#
_cell.length_a   1.000
_cell.length_b   1.000
_cell.length_c   1.000
_cell.angle_alpha   90.00
_cell.angle_beta   90.00
_cell.angle_gamma   90.00
#
_symmetry.space_group_name_H-M   'P 1'
#
loop_
_entity.id
_entity.type
_entity.pdbx_description
1 polymer ?
#
loop_
_entity_poly.entity_id
_entity_poly.type
_entity_poly.pdbx_seq_one_letter_code
_entity_poly.pdbx_strand_id
1 'polypeptide(L)'
;GAVCASLLAARGVAVTLFDSGRGPGGRMAQRREVMDDGTELRFDHGAPYFTVSNDEVVRVVGGWEARGLVAEWKAMFACFDRETGKFRDFDKEGTMKKYVGVPGMNSICKSLCQEDGVVSKFGVTIGKMDWLQDRSSWSLASLDGKDLGSFDFVVATDKNIASQKVSGLTGKPPPLDLSVFPHLSAMIQDIPVRPCFALMLAFSEPLAMVPVQGFSFYNSDSLSWAFCDSSKPGRHVPPNSQSWVLRSTTEYASKVIDSMGPRKPSADALAKVAEELFREFQATGLNIPQPIFMKAHRW
;
A
#
# COMPACT_ATOMS: atom_id res chain seq x y z
N GLY A 1 -10.15 -6.97 4.73
CA GLY A 1 -9.87 -8.40 4.49
C GLY A 1 -9.34 -9.09 5.73
N ALA A 2 -8.02 -9.10 5.92
CA ALA A 2 -7.34 -9.97 6.90
C ALA A 2 -7.87 -9.89 8.35
N VAL A 3 -8.14 -8.69 8.88
CA VAL A 3 -8.71 -8.51 10.23
C VAL A 3 -10.08 -9.19 10.35
N CYS A 4 -10.96 -9.00 9.36
CA CYS A 4 -12.28 -9.63 9.34
C CYS A 4 -12.18 -11.16 9.28
N ALA A 5 -11.31 -11.68 8.42
CA ALA A 5 -11.07 -13.12 8.29
C ALA A 5 -10.60 -13.74 9.63
N SER A 6 -9.58 -13.14 10.25
CA SER A 6 -9.05 -13.59 11.54
C SER A 6 -10.11 -13.55 12.65
N LEU A 7 -10.91 -12.48 12.74
CA LEU A 7 -11.96 -12.36 13.77
C LEU A 7 -13.11 -13.35 13.59
N LEU A 8 -13.47 -13.68 12.36
CA LEU A 8 -14.48 -14.69 12.04
C LEU A 8 -13.96 -16.10 12.34
N ALA A 9 -12.72 -16.40 11.91
CA ALA A 9 -12.08 -17.68 12.16
C ALA A 9 -11.91 -17.97 13.67
N ALA A 10 -11.53 -16.95 14.46
CA ALA A 10 -11.46 -17.04 15.91
C ALA A 10 -12.81 -17.35 16.59
N ARG A 11 -13.93 -17.18 15.88
CA ARG A 11 -15.30 -17.52 16.33
C ARG A 11 -15.82 -18.83 15.71
N GLY A 12 -14.95 -19.62 15.10
CA GLY A 12 -15.30 -20.93 14.52
C GLY A 12 -15.95 -20.86 13.13
N VAL A 13 -15.97 -19.69 12.48
CA VAL A 13 -16.44 -19.57 11.10
C VAL A 13 -15.34 -20.01 10.15
N ALA A 14 -15.61 -20.94 9.24
CA ALA A 14 -14.64 -21.32 8.21
C ALA A 14 -14.48 -20.18 7.20
N VAL A 15 -13.27 -19.64 7.05
CA VAL A 15 -13.02 -18.49 6.16
C VAL A 15 -12.06 -18.87 5.05
N THR A 16 -12.44 -18.55 3.81
CA THR A 16 -11.50 -18.49 2.67
C THR A 16 -11.33 -17.04 2.23
N LEU A 17 -10.09 -16.56 2.20
CA LEU A 17 -9.72 -15.23 1.72
C LEU A 17 -9.13 -15.33 0.32
N PHE A 18 -9.60 -14.50 -0.60
CA PHE A 18 -9.06 -14.38 -1.96
C PHE A 18 -8.46 -12.98 -2.18
N ASP A 19 -7.29 -12.92 -2.82
CA ASP A 19 -6.67 -11.65 -3.20
C ASP A 19 -5.90 -11.80 -4.52
N SER A 20 -6.00 -10.81 -5.41
CA SER A 20 -5.27 -10.77 -6.69
C SER A 20 -3.76 -10.64 -6.51
N GLY A 21 -3.32 -10.04 -5.40
CA GLY A 21 -1.91 -9.91 -5.05
C GLY A 21 -1.26 -11.26 -4.80
N ARG A 22 0.04 -11.38 -5.10
CA ARG A 22 0.82 -12.62 -4.88
C ARG A 22 1.09 -12.93 -3.40
N GLY A 23 0.64 -12.07 -2.50
CA GLY A 23 0.79 -12.19 -1.07
C GLY A 23 -0.04 -11.13 -0.35
N PRO A 24 -0.14 -11.23 0.97
CA PRO A 24 -1.00 -10.34 1.76
C PRO A 24 -0.42 -8.93 1.88
N GLY A 25 -1.33 -7.97 2.09
CA GLY A 25 -0.99 -6.60 2.45
C GLY A 25 -1.77 -5.55 1.67
N GLY A 26 -2.06 -5.78 0.39
CA GLY A 26 -2.65 -4.74 -0.47
C GLY A 26 -1.83 -3.45 -0.41
N ARG A 27 -2.43 -2.33 0.01
CA ARG A 27 -1.73 -1.05 0.23
C ARG A 27 -0.77 -1.04 1.42
N MET A 28 -0.72 -2.10 2.23
CA MET A 28 0.29 -2.33 3.26
C MET A 28 1.39 -3.28 2.79
N ALA A 29 1.41 -3.67 1.50
CA ALA A 29 2.40 -4.59 0.97
C ALA A 29 3.82 -4.03 1.02
N GLN A 30 4.78 -4.93 1.26
CA GLN A 30 6.20 -4.65 1.15
C GLN A 30 6.71 -5.15 -0.20
N ARG A 31 7.42 -4.29 -0.94
CA ARG A 31 8.04 -4.63 -2.21
C ARG A 31 9.42 -5.22 -1.95
N ARG A 32 9.72 -6.39 -2.54
CA ARG A 32 11.07 -6.98 -2.56
C ARG A 32 11.68 -6.78 -3.93
N GLU A 33 12.93 -6.35 -3.96
CA GLU A 33 13.74 -6.15 -5.16
C GLU A 33 15.13 -6.76 -4.90
N VAL A 34 15.79 -7.23 -5.95
CA VAL A 34 17.12 -7.84 -5.87
C VAL A 34 18.00 -7.10 -6.87
N MET A 35 19.12 -6.57 -6.38
CA MET A 35 20.13 -5.89 -7.21
C MET A 35 20.99 -6.90 -7.97
N ASP A 36 21.75 -6.43 -8.96
CA ASP A 36 22.62 -7.28 -9.80
C ASP A 36 23.70 -8.02 -8.99
N ASP A 37 24.13 -7.46 -7.86
CA ASP A 37 25.09 -8.06 -6.93
C ASP A 37 24.44 -9.07 -5.95
N GLY A 38 23.14 -9.32 -6.07
CA GLY A 38 22.36 -10.21 -5.20
C GLY A 38 21.82 -9.57 -3.93
N THR A 39 22.10 -8.29 -3.68
CA THR A 39 21.58 -7.57 -2.50
C THR A 39 20.05 -7.49 -2.53
N GLU A 40 19.40 -7.94 -1.47
CA GLU A 40 17.95 -7.81 -1.32
C GLU A 40 17.57 -6.47 -0.71
N LEU A 41 16.69 -5.74 -1.40
CA LEU A 41 16.07 -4.52 -0.91
C LEU A 41 14.59 -4.75 -0.63
N ARG A 42 14.08 -4.09 0.41
CA ARG A 42 12.67 -4.15 0.77
C ARG A 42 12.12 -2.76 1.08
N PHE A 43 10.92 -2.47 0.55
CA PHE A 43 10.29 -1.16 0.67
C PHE A 43 8.83 -1.26 1.10
N ASP A 44 8.43 -0.55 2.15
CA ASP A 44 7.01 -0.31 2.43
C ASP A 44 6.47 0.79 1.50
N HIS A 45 6.30 0.43 0.23
CA HIS A 45 5.95 1.35 -0.85
C HIS A 45 4.52 1.90 -0.82
N GLY A 46 3.66 1.42 0.09
CA GLY A 46 2.27 1.85 0.22
C GLY A 46 2.04 2.70 1.47
N ALA A 47 1.39 2.12 2.48
CA ALA A 47 1.15 2.75 3.77
C ALA A 47 2.49 2.90 4.53
N PRO A 48 2.96 4.12 4.82
CA PRO A 48 4.27 4.32 5.45
C PRO A 48 4.25 3.99 6.95
N TYR A 49 3.16 4.36 7.63
CA TYR A 49 2.84 4.10 9.03
C TYR A 49 1.32 4.28 9.20
N PHE A 50 0.82 3.94 10.38
CA PHE A 50 -0.54 4.29 10.80
C PHE A 50 -0.53 4.85 12.22
N THR A 51 -1.57 5.60 12.56
CA THR A 51 -1.82 6.09 13.92
C THR A 51 -3.15 5.53 14.40
N VAL A 52 -3.35 5.51 15.71
CA VAL A 52 -4.59 5.03 16.33
C VAL A 52 -5.11 6.06 17.32
N SER A 53 -6.41 6.35 17.23
CA SER A 53 -7.13 7.25 18.14
C SER A 53 -8.39 6.62 18.71
N ASN A 54 -8.85 5.50 18.17
CA ASN A 54 -10.03 4.78 18.65
C ASN A 54 -9.62 3.69 19.65
N ASP A 55 -10.23 3.68 20.84
CA ASP A 55 -9.87 2.78 21.94
C ASP A 55 -10.01 1.29 21.60
N GLU A 56 -10.99 0.92 20.77
CA GLU A 56 -11.15 -0.47 20.34
C GLU A 56 -10.00 -0.90 19.43
N VAL A 57 -9.58 -0.01 18.52
CA VAL A 57 -8.44 -0.24 17.63
C VAL A 57 -7.13 -0.24 18.42
N VAL A 58 -7.00 0.59 19.46
CA VAL A 58 -5.83 0.58 20.35
C VAL A 58 -5.65 -0.79 21.00
N ARG A 59 -6.73 -1.44 21.47
CA ARG A 59 -6.64 -2.80 22.03
C ARG A 59 -6.18 -3.83 21.00
N VAL A 60 -6.69 -3.76 19.76
CA VAL A 60 -6.27 -4.64 18.67
C VAL A 60 -4.78 -4.46 18.37
N VAL A 61 -4.33 -3.20 18.26
CA VAL A 61 -2.92 -2.87 18.00
C VAL A 61 -2.02 -3.27 19.15
N GLY A 62 -2.45 -3.13 20.41
CA GLY A 62 -1.73 -3.63 21.57
C GLY A 62 -1.53 -5.15 21.53
N GLY A 63 -2.53 -5.90 21.06
CA GLY A 63 -2.40 -7.34 20.79
C GLY A 63 -1.38 -7.65 19.70
N TRP A 64 -1.31 -6.84 18.65
CA TRP A 64 -0.29 -6.98 17.59
C TRP A 64 1.12 -6.62 18.10
N GLU A 65 1.24 -5.60 18.95
CA GLU A 65 2.51 -5.16 19.53
C GLU A 65 3.08 -6.22 20.48
N ALA A 66 2.23 -6.80 21.35
CA ALA A 66 2.60 -7.90 22.24
C ALA A 66 3.09 -9.15 21.48
N ARG A 67 2.62 -9.35 20.24
CA ARG A 67 3.06 -10.41 19.33
C ARG A 67 4.28 -10.04 18.48
N GLY A 68 4.80 -8.82 18.62
CA GLY A 68 5.91 -8.30 17.81
C GLY A 68 5.57 -8.03 16.34
N LEU A 69 4.28 -7.98 15.98
CA LEU A 69 3.83 -7.74 14.61
C LEU A 69 3.92 -6.27 14.22
N VAL A 70 3.84 -5.37 15.21
CA VAL A 70 3.97 -3.92 15.05
C VAL A 70 4.89 -3.36 16.13
N ALA A 71 5.49 -2.20 15.84
CA ALA A 71 6.23 -1.42 16.81
C ALA A 71 6.02 0.07 16.55
N GLU A 72 6.24 0.89 17.58
CA GLU A 72 6.34 2.33 17.44
C GLU A 72 7.57 2.73 16.61
N TRP A 73 7.35 3.50 15.55
CA TRP A 73 8.40 4.16 14.79
C TRP A 73 8.71 5.52 15.42
N LYS A 74 9.74 5.53 16.27
CA LYS A 74 10.28 6.73 16.92
C LYS A 74 11.09 7.55 15.91
N ALA A 75 10.38 8.34 15.11
CA ALA A 75 10.95 9.14 14.04
C ALA A 75 10.58 10.62 14.19
N MET A 76 11.54 11.49 13.85
CA MET A 76 11.33 12.91 13.71
C MET A 76 10.77 13.22 12.32
N PHE A 77 9.72 14.04 12.28
CA PHE A 77 9.11 14.50 11.05
C PHE A 77 9.17 16.02 10.95
N ALA A 78 9.11 16.55 9.73
CA ALA A 78 9.07 18.00 9.48
C ALA A 78 8.31 18.31 8.17
N CYS A 79 8.21 19.59 7.85
CA CYS A 79 7.76 20.10 6.56
C CYS A 79 8.94 20.74 5.82
N PHE A 80 9.19 20.35 4.57
CA PHE A 80 10.21 20.95 3.72
C PHE A 80 9.58 21.95 2.76
N ASP A 81 9.95 23.22 2.89
CA ASP A 81 9.48 24.29 2.02
C ASP A 81 10.38 24.42 0.78
N ARG A 82 9.83 24.11 -0.40
CA ARG A 82 10.56 24.12 -1.66
C ARG A 82 11.01 25.49 -2.13
N GLU A 83 10.31 26.55 -1.77
CA GLU A 83 10.67 27.91 -2.20
C GLU A 83 11.85 28.42 -1.38
N THR A 84 11.86 28.14 -0.08
CA THR A 84 12.93 28.62 0.82
C THR A 84 14.11 27.65 0.95
N GLY A 85 13.93 26.38 0.58
CA GLY A 85 14.93 25.32 0.73
C GLY A 85 15.17 24.92 2.20
N LYS A 86 14.17 25.09 3.07
CA LYS A 86 14.33 24.92 4.53
C LYS A 86 13.30 23.97 5.12
N PHE A 87 13.72 23.26 6.17
CA PHE A 87 12.82 22.50 7.03
C PHE A 87 12.17 23.42 8.07
N ARG A 88 10.88 23.19 8.33
CA ARG A 88 10.05 23.86 9.34
C ARG A 88 9.08 22.86 9.97
N ASP A 89 8.29 23.31 10.94
CA ASP A 89 7.19 22.54 11.53
C ASP A 89 7.60 21.13 12.02
N PHE A 90 8.71 21.05 12.74
CA PHE A 90 9.21 19.79 13.29
C PHE A 90 8.22 19.20 14.31
N ASP A 91 7.97 17.89 14.20
CA ASP A 91 7.11 17.16 15.11
C ASP A 91 7.58 17.32 16.56
N LYS A 92 6.64 17.69 17.45
CA LYS A 92 6.88 17.69 18.89
C LYS A 92 6.82 16.26 19.41
N GLU A 93 7.75 15.92 20.29
CA GLU A 93 7.79 14.62 20.96
C GLU A 93 6.45 14.35 21.68
N GLY A 94 5.93 13.13 21.54
CA GLY A 94 4.70 12.68 22.23
C GLY A 94 3.36 13.07 21.60
N THR A 95 3.33 13.71 20.42
CA THR A 95 2.08 14.19 19.79
C THR A 95 1.16 13.07 19.29
N MET A 96 1.69 11.97 18.75
CA MET A 96 0.94 10.74 18.43
C MET A 96 1.89 9.59 18.08
N LYS A 97 1.66 8.39 18.62
CA LYS A 97 2.43 7.20 18.25
C LYS A 97 2.21 6.82 16.80
N LYS A 98 3.29 6.68 16.04
CA LYS A 98 3.30 6.17 14.67
C LYS A 98 3.67 4.70 14.70
N TYR A 99 2.78 3.81 14.26
CA TYR A 99 3.02 2.38 14.26
C TYR A 99 3.40 1.88 12.86
N VAL A 100 4.29 0.90 12.82
CA VAL A 100 4.68 0.19 11.61
C VAL A 100 4.68 -1.31 11.85
N GLY A 101 4.36 -2.11 10.83
CA GLY A 101 4.55 -3.56 10.90
C GLY A 101 6.03 -3.95 10.98
N VAL A 102 6.37 -5.07 11.61
CA VAL A 102 7.76 -5.54 11.80
C VAL A 102 7.89 -7.00 11.31
N PRO A 103 8.89 -7.36 10.49
CA PRO A 103 9.95 -6.52 9.91
C PRO A 103 9.51 -5.65 8.72
N GLY A 104 8.25 -5.71 8.29
CA GLY A 104 7.71 -4.88 7.22
C GLY A 104 6.24 -4.59 7.45
N MET A 105 5.70 -3.58 6.74
CA MET A 105 4.30 -3.17 6.96
C MET A 105 3.30 -4.31 6.71
N ASN A 106 3.62 -5.25 5.83
CA ASN A 106 2.76 -6.39 5.52
C ASN A 106 2.77 -7.51 6.56
N SER A 107 3.63 -7.46 7.58
CA SER A 107 3.69 -8.49 8.64
C SER A 107 2.36 -8.67 9.36
N ILE A 108 1.61 -7.57 9.56
CA ILE A 108 0.28 -7.59 10.17
C ILE A 108 -0.64 -8.49 9.34
N CYS A 109 -0.76 -8.22 8.03
CA CYS A 109 -1.63 -9.00 7.16
C CYS A 109 -1.12 -10.44 6.98
N LYS A 110 0.20 -10.67 6.91
CA LYS A 110 0.79 -12.01 6.85
C LYS A 110 0.35 -12.86 8.04
N SER A 111 0.53 -12.35 9.25
CA SER A 111 0.18 -13.09 10.45
C SER A 111 -1.31 -13.37 10.53
N LEU A 112 -2.16 -12.38 10.25
CA LEU A 112 -3.61 -12.54 10.31
C LEU A 112 -4.16 -13.51 9.25
N CYS A 113 -3.54 -13.57 8.07
CA CYS A 113 -3.88 -14.51 7.01
C CYS A 113 -3.44 -15.97 7.29
N GLN A 114 -2.63 -16.18 8.34
CA GLN A 114 -2.09 -17.48 8.75
C GLN A 114 -2.69 -17.97 10.08
N GLU A 115 -3.65 -17.25 10.65
CA GLU A 115 -4.38 -17.69 11.84
C GLU A 115 -5.18 -18.97 11.54
N ASP A 116 -5.34 -19.79 12.57
CA ASP A 116 -6.10 -21.03 12.48
C ASP A 116 -7.53 -20.75 12.00
N GLY A 117 -8.00 -21.56 11.05
CA GLY A 117 -9.32 -21.39 10.42
C GLY A 117 -9.36 -20.42 9.23
N VAL A 118 -8.25 -19.75 8.88
CA VAL A 118 -8.15 -18.90 7.69
C VAL A 118 -7.44 -19.64 6.55
N VAL A 119 -8.14 -19.87 5.44
CA VAL A 119 -7.57 -20.37 4.19
C VAL A 119 -7.31 -19.20 3.24
N SER A 120 -6.05 -18.82 3.06
CA SER A 120 -5.69 -17.69 2.17
C SER A 120 -5.28 -18.16 0.77
N LYS A 121 -5.90 -17.60 -0.27
CA LYS A 121 -5.63 -17.85 -1.69
C LYS A 121 -5.19 -16.56 -2.38
N PHE A 122 -3.88 -16.45 -2.60
CA PHE A 122 -3.23 -15.31 -3.27
C PHE A 122 -3.04 -15.56 -4.76
N GLY A 123 -2.88 -14.49 -5.54
CA GLY A 123 -2.78 -14.55 -7.00
C GLY A 123 -4.09 -14.94 -7.68
N VAL A 124 -5.22 -14.84 -6.97
CA VAL A 124 -6.54 -15.22 -7.46
C VAL A 124 -7.39 -13.96 -7.55
N THR A 125 -7.59 -13.48 -8.77
CA THR A 125 -8.56 -12.41 -9.04
C THR A 125 -9.93 -13.03 -9.18
N ILE A 126 -10.89 -12.61 -8.35
CA ILE A 126 -12.30 -12.96 -8.54
C ILE A 126 -12.80 -12.26 -9.81
N GLY A 127 -13.42 -13.04 -10.69
CA GLY A 127 -13.99 -12.57 -11.96
C GLY A 127 -15.51 -12.52 -11.97
N LYS A 128 -16.16 -13.35 -11.15
CA LYS A 128 -17.62 -13.43 -11.08
C LYS A 128 -18.08 -13.89 -9.70
N MET A 129 -19.18 -13.31 -9.25
CA MET A 129 -19.86 -13.64 -8.00
C MET A 129 -21.37 -13.74 -8.27
N ASP A 130 -21.92 -14.95 -8.17
CA ASP A 130 -23.36 -15.18 -8.42
C ASP A 130 -24.02 -15.76 -7.17
N TRP A 131 -25.21 -15.25 -6.82
CA TRP A 131 -26.07 -15.91 -5.84
C TRP A 131 -26.88 -17.01 -6.53
N LEU A 132 -26.69 -18.26 -6.10
CA LEU A 132 -27.45 -19.41 -6.59
C LEU A 132 -28.65 -19.67 -5.68
N GLN A 133 -29.84 -19.27 -6.14
CA GLN A 133 -31.07 -19.32 -5.35
C GLN A 133 -31.48 -20.75 -4.96
N ASP A 134 -31.23 -21.73 -5.82
CA ASP A 134 -31.52 -23.16 -5.59
C ASP A 134 -30.67 -23.76 -4.47
N ARG A 135 -29.43 -23.28 -4.32
CA ARG A 135 -28.47 -23.75 -3.29
C ARG A 135 -28.39 -22.83 -2.07
N SER A 136 -29.01 -21.65 -2.13
CA SER A 136 -28.89 -20.60 -1.11
C SER A 136 -27.43 -20.30 -0.77
N SER A 137 -26.58 -20.20 -1.79
CA SER A 137 -25.14 -19.99 -1.65
C SER A 137 -24.57 -19.10 -2.74
N TRP A 138 -23.50 -18.38 -2.44
CA TRP A 138 -22.68 -17.69 -3.42
C TRP A 138 -21.79 -18.65 -4.18
N SER A 139 -21.69 -18.51 -5.49
CA SER A 139 -20.72 -19.19 -6.34
C SER A 139 -19.68 -18.18 -6.82
N LEU A 140 -18.40 -18.53 -6.69
CA LEU A 140 -17.28 -17.68 -7.08
C LEU A 140 -16.50 -18.31 -8.23
N ALA A 141 -16.19 -17.51 -9.25
CA ALA A 141 -15.27 -17.88 -10.30
C ALA A 141 -14.13 -16.86 -10.40
N SER A 142 -12.93 -17.34 -10.72
CA SER A 142 -11.78 -16.49 -10.99
C SER A 142 -11.94 -15.73 -12.31
N LEU A 143 -11.08 -14.72 -12.52
CA LEU A 143 -11.06 -13.94 -13.74
C LEU A 143 -10.78 -14.79 -14.98
N ASP A 144 -10.02 -15.88 -14.88
CA ASP A 144 -9.80 -16.86 -15.94
C ASP A 144 -10.91 -17.93 -16.04
N GLY A 145 -11.97 -17.82 -15.23
CA GLY A 145 -13.16 -18.68 -15.31
C GLY A 145 -13.07 -20.00 -14.54
N LYS A 146 -12.04 -20.18 -13.70
CA LYS A 146 -11.95 -21.36 -12.83
C LYS A 146 -12.97 -21.24 -11.69
N ASP A 147 -13.61 -22.35 -11.38
CA ASP A 147 -14.47 -22.47 -10.20
C ASP A 147 -13.62 -22.36 -8.92
N LEU A 148 -14.07 -21.50 -8.00
CA LEU A 148 -13.42 -21.25 -6.71
C LEU A 148 -14.24 -21.79 -5.53
N GLY A 149 -15.41 -22.37 -5.81
CA GLY A 149 -16.31 -23.00 -4.84
C GLY A 149 -17.52 -22.14 -4.48
N SER A 150 -18.31 -22.69 -3.56
CA SER A 150 -19.53 -22.06 -3.04
C SER A 150 -19.40 -21.68 -1.57
N PHE A 151 -20.07 -20.59 -1.18
CA PHE A 151 -19.95 -19.99 0.16
C PHE A 151 -21.32 -19.50 0.64
N ASP A 152 -21.60 -19.67 1.94
CA ASP A 152 -22.85 -19.18 2.54
C ASP A 152 -22.91 -17.64 2.55
N PHE A 153 -21.76 -17.00 2.78
CA PHE A 153 -21.62 -15.55 2.87
C PHE A 153 -20.38 -15.06 2.11
N VAL A 154 -20.45 -13.82 1.62
CA VAL A 154 -19.29 -13.12 1.05
C VAL A 154 -19.13 -11.74 1.70
N VAL A 155 -17.88 -11.42 2.07
CA VAL A 155 -17.49 -10.08 2.52
C VAL A 155 -16.58 -9.45 1.47
N ALA A 156 -17.09 -8.49 0.71
CA ALA A 156 -16.30 -7.71 -0.24
C ALA A 156 -15.57 -6.57 0.50
N THR A 157 -14.23 -6.54 0.43
CA THR A 157 -13.42 -5.54 1.16
C THR A 157 -12.70 -4.53 0.27
N ASP A 158 -13.04 -4.51 -1.02
CA ASP A 158 -12.53 -3.54 -1.98
C ASP A 158 -13.66 -3.14 -2.94
N LYS A 159 -13.78 -1.83 -3.22
CA LYS A 159 -14.85 -1.30 -4.08
C LYS A 159 -14.73 -1.76 -5.54
N ASN A 160 -13.54 -2.19 -5.96
CA ASN A 160 -13.29 -2.71 -7.30
C ASN A 160 -14.13 -3.95 -7.61
N ILE A 161 -14.60 -4.68 -6.60
CA ILE A 161 -15.53 -5.80 -6.77
C ILE A 161 -16.83 -5.39 -7.51
N ALA A 162 -17.24 -4.12 -7.41
CA ALA A 162 -18.44 -3.61 -8.06
C ALA A 162 -18.22 -2.36 -8.93
N SER A 163 -16.99 -1.83 -9.00
CA SER A 163 -16.72 -0.60 -9.74
C SER A 163 -16.52 -0.87 -11.24
N GLN A 164 -17.18 -0.08 -12.08
CA GLN A 164 -17.04 -0.16 -13.54
C GLN A 164 -15.62 0.21 -14.02
N LYS A 165 -14.82 0.89 -13.19
CA LYS A 165 -13.41 1.18 -13.49
C LYS A 165 -12.57 -0.10 -13.66
N VAL A 166 -12.97 -1.21 -13.03
CA VAL A 166 -12.31 -2.51 -13.19
C VAL A 166 -12.46 -3.06 -14.60
N SER A 167 -13.53 -2.71 -15.32
CA SER A 167 -13.73 -3.13 -16.70
C SER A 167 -12.62 -2.60 -17.62
N GLY A 168 -12.15 -1.38 -17.39
CA GLY A 168 -11.00 -0.82 -18.13
C GLY A 168 -9.66 -1.51 -17.83
N LEU A 169 -9.52 -2.11 -16.64
CA LEU A 169 -8.30 -2.80 -16.20
C LEU A 169 -8.28 -4.27 -16.62
N THR A 170 -9.42 -4.95 -16.56
CA THR A 170 -9.53 -6.41 -16.75
C THR A 170 -10.14 -6.82 -18.09
N GLY A 171 -10.83 -5.90 -18.78
CA GLY A 171 -11.62 -6.21 -19.97
C GLY A 171 -12.90 -7.01 -19.68
N LYS A 172 -13.26 -7.19 -18.41
CA LYS A 172 -14.47 -7.93 -17.96
C LYS A 172 -15.34 -7.04 -17.08
N PRO A 173 -16.66 -7.26 -17.00
CA PRO A 173 -17.51 -6.54 -16.06
C PRO A 173 -17.05 -6.75 -14.61
N PRO A 174 -17.45 -5.87 -13.67
CA PRO A 174 -17.13 -6.05 -12.26
C PRO A 174 -17.66 -7.40 -11.74
N PRO A 175 -16.93 -8.06 -10.81
CA PRO A 175 -17.31 -9.37 -10.31
C PRO A 175 -18.69 -9.47 -9.66
N LEU A 176 -19.12 -8.42 -8.95
CA LEU A 176 -20.42 -8.34 -8.30
C LEU A 176 -21.33 -7.39 -9.08
N ASP A 177 -22.42 -7.92 -9.61
CA ASP A 177 -23.45 -7.11 -10.24
C ASP A 177 -24.33 -6.44 -9.16
N LEU A 178 -24.32 -5.11 -9.15
CA LEU A 178 -25.15 -4.29 -8.27
C LEU A 178 -26.34 -3.65 -8.99
N SER A 179 -26.67 -4.11 -10.20
CA SER A 179 -27.84 -3.63 -10.96
C SER A 179 -29.14 -3.73 -10.14
N VAL A 180 -29.27 -4.77 -9.31
CA VAL A 180 -30.39 -4.99 -8.40
C VAL A 180 -30.37 -4.10 -7.14
N PHE A 181 -29.27 -3.40 -6.89
CA PHE A 181 -29.10 -2.45 -5.78
C PHE A 181 -28.68 -1.06 -6.30
N PRO A 182 -29.56 -0.34 -7.02
CA PRO A 182 -29.20 0.88 -7.75
C PRO A 182 -28.62 1.98 -6.85
N HIS A 183 -29.13 2.13 -5.63
CA HIS A 183 -28.62 3.11 -4.68
C HIS A 183 -27.18 2.79 -4.24
N LEU A 184 -26.87 1.52 -3.95
CA LEU A 184 -25.53 1.09 -3.59
C LEU A 184 -24.55 1.21 -4.77
N SER A 185 -25.02 0.88 -5.97
CA SER A 185 -24.25 1.04 -7.21
C SER A 185 -23.78 2.49 -7.40
N ALA A 186 -24.68 3.47 -7.22
CA ALA A 186 -24.35 4.89 -7.28
C ALA A 186 -23.34 5.30 -6.20
N MET A 187 -23.60 4.95 -4.93
CA MET A 187 -22.70 5.28 -3.81
C MET A 187 -21.27 4.76 -4.02
N ILE A 188 -21.10 3.56 -4.59
CA ILE A 188 -19.77 2.97 -4.84
C ILE A 188 -18.99 3.72 -5.92
N GLN A 189 -19.66 4.23 -6.96
CA GLN A 189 -18.98 5.02 -8.00
C GLN A 189 -18.47 6.35 -7.44
N ASP A 190 -19.19 6.93 -6.48
CA ASP A 190 -18.87 8.24 -5.91
C ASP A 190 -17.73 8.21 -4.89
N ILE A 191 -17.28 7.03 -4.44
CA ILE A 191 -16.15 6.92 -3.51
C ILE A 191 -14.87 7.43 -4.19
N PRO A 192 -14.28 8.56 -3.75
CA PRO A 192 -13.10 9.11 -4.39
C PRO A 192 -11.87 8.22 -4.16
N VAL A 193 -11.02 8.10 -5.19
CA VAL A 193 -9.70 7.48 -5.09
C VAL A 193 -8.69 8.49 -5.61
N ARG A 194 -7.72 8.83 -4.77
CA ARG A 194 -6.64 9.74 -5.13
C ARG A 194 -5.42 8.92 -5.57
N PRO A 195 -5.06 8.93 -6.86
CA PRO A 195 -3.89 8.20 -7.33
C PRO A 195 -2.62 8.80 -6.75
N CYS A 196 -1.58 7.98 -6.60
CA CYS A 196 -0.24 8.47 -6.31
C CYS A 196 0.81 7.53 -6.88
N PHE A 197 1.99 8.07 -7.18
CA PHE A 197 3.17 7.27 -7.43
C PHE A 197 4.02 7.18 -6.16
N ALA A 198 4.54 6.00 -5.89
CA ALA A 198 5.58 5.78 -4.89
C ALA A 198 6.93 5.61 -5.60
N LEU A 199 7.93 6.39 -5.23
CA LEU A 199 9.31 6.27 -5.71
C LEU A 199 10.16 5.63 -4.61
N MET A 200 10.67 4.43 -4.87
CA MET A 200 11.55 3.69 -3.97
C MET A 200 13.01 3.97 -4.35
N LEU A 201 13.80 4.40 -3.39
CA LEU A 201 15.20 4.76 -3.55
C LEU A 201 16.07 4.04 -2.53
N ALA A 202 17.23 3.52 -2.92
CA ALA A 202 18.29 3.13 -1.99
C ALA A 202 19.58 3.88 -2.30
N PHE A 203 20.27 4.30 -1.25
CA PHE A 203 21.55 5.02 -1.30
C PHE A 203 22.62 4.22 -0.58
N SER A 204 23.86 4.27 -1.08
CA SER A 204 25.03 3.62 -0.45
C SER A 204 25.47 4.32 0.84
N GLU A 205 25.04 5.55 1.05
CA GLU A 205 25.33 6.38 2.22
C GLU A 205 24.07 7.08 2.72
N PRO A 206 24.00 7.45 4.02
CA PRO A 206 22.88 8.23 4.55
C PRO A 206 22.82 9.64 3.93
N LEU A 207 21.62 10.17 3.76
CA LEU A 207 21.43 11.53 3.25
C LEU A 207 21.80 12.58 4.31
N ALA A 208 23.05 13.06 4.27
CA ALA A 208 23.62 13.92 5.32
C ALA A 208 22.87 15.24 5.58
N MET A 209 22.23 15.83 4.55
CA MET A 209 21.49 17.10 4.68
C MET A 209 20.01 16.92 5.07
N VAL A 210 19.53 15.69 5.25
CA VAL A 210 18.15 15.41 5.62
C VAL A 210 18.10 15.07 7.12
N PRO A 211 17.68 16.00 7.99
CA PRO A 211 17.81 15.84 9.45
C PRO A 211 16.69 15.00 10.09
N VAL A 212 15.75 14.49 9.30
CA VAL A 212 14.51 13.85 9.75
C VAL A 212 14.27 12.52 9.03
N GLN A 213 13.45 11.65 9.62
CA GLN A 213 13.12 10.35 9.03
C GLN A 213 11.85 10.38 8.18
N GLY A 214 11.10 11.48 8.21
CA GLY A 214 9.98 11.71 7.30
C GLY A 214 9.71 13.19 7.13
N PHE A 215 9.24 13.61 5.97
CA PHE A 215 8.80 14.99 5.78
C PHE A 215 7.80 15.14 4.66
N SER A 216 6.91 16.12 4.80
CA SER A 216 6.05 16.58 3.71
C SER A 216 6.77 17.62 2.88
N PHE A 217 6.37 17.77 1.62
CA PHE A 217 6.80 18.88 0.78
C PHE A 217 5.72 19.97 0.76
N TYR A 218 6.12 21.20 1.00
CA TYR A 218 5.31 22.40 0.78
C TYR A 218 5.79 23.11 -0.49
N ASN A 219 4.85 23.70 -1.25
CA ASN A 219 5.11 24.31 -2.56
C ASN A 219 5.78 23.35 -3.56
N SER A 220 5.34 22.08 -3.60
CA SER A 220 5.77 21.11 -4.61
C SER A 220 4.59 20.65 -5.44
N ASP A 221 4.75 20.71 -6.76
CA ASP A 221 3.73 20.23 -7.71
C ASP A 221 3.75 18.70 -7.86
N SER A 222 4.88 18.07 -7.53
CA SER A 222 5.19 16.68 -7.90
C SER A 222 5.34 15.75 -6.71
N LEU A 223 5.96 16.19 -5.61
CA LEU A 223 6.23 15.39 -4.41
C LEU A 223 5.34 15.84 -3.25
N SER A 224 4.79 14.90 -2.49
CA SER A 224 3.97 15.19 -1.31
C SER A 224 4.65 14.78 -0.01
N TRP A 225 5.36 13.64 -0.02
CA TRP A 225 6.00 13.09 1.17
C TRP A 225 7.30 12.34 0.83
N ALA A 226 8.22 12.29 1.78
CA ALA A 226 9.38 11.41 1.79
C ALA A 226 9.48 10.70 3.15
N PHE A 227 9.82 9.41 3.14
CA PHE A 227 10.00 8.60 4.35
C PHE A 227 11.30 7.79 4.26
N CYS A 228 12.15 7.87 5.27
CA CYS A 228 13.31 7.00 5.44
C CYS A 228 12.84 5.62 5.89
N ASP A 229 12.54 4.76 4.93
CA ASP A 229 11.95 3.44 5.16
C ASP A 229 12.88 2.57 6.02
N SER A 230 14.19 2.63 5.76
CA SER A 230 15.22 1.94 6.53
C SER A 230 15.30 2.32 8.02
N SER A 231 14.79 3.50 8.42
CA SER A 231 14.78 3.92 9.83
C SER A 231 13.68 3.26 10.67
N LYS A 232 12.76 2.53 10.03
CA LYS A 232 11.67 1.84 10.72
C LYS A 232 12.19 0.61 11.49
N PRO A 233 11.61 0.26 12.65
CA PRO A 233 12.01 -0.91 13.43
C PRO A 233 12.04 -2.21 12.61
N GLY A 234 13.11 -3.00 12.74
CA GLY A 234 13.24 -4.30 12.08
C GLY A 234 13.43 -4.28 10.56
N ARG A 235 13.75 -3.12 9.96
CA ARG A 235 14.18 -3.06 8.55
C ARG A 235 15.65 -3.43 8.48
N HIS A 236 15.97 -4.39 7.62
CA HIS A 236 17.34 -4.81 7.34
C HIS A 236 17.77 -4.15 6.03
N VAL A 237 18.81 -3.34 6.10
CA VAL A 237 19.48 -2.75 4.94
C VAL A 237 21.00 -2.95 5.10
N PRO A 238 21.78 -2.93 4.00
CA PRO A 238 23.23 -2.99 4.08
C PRO A 238 23.83 -1.93 5.04
N PRO A 239 24.97 -2.21 5.68
CA PRO A 239 25.66 -1.21 6.51
C PRO A 239 25.89 0.10 5.75
N ASN A 240 25.74 1.22 6.45
CA ASN A 240 25.85 2.58 5.89
C ASN A 240 24.84 2.93 4.78
N SER A 241 23.93 2.04 4.38
CA SER A 241 22.92 2.37 3.37
C SER A 241 21.66 3.00 3.98
N GLN A 242 20.90 3.71 3.14
CA GLN A 242 19.55 4.17 3.48
C GLN A 242 18.58 3.87 2.36
N SER A 243 17.37 3.45 2.72
CA SER A 243 16.23 3.36 1.80
C SER A 243 15.20 4.42 2.11
N TRP A 244 14.65 5.02 1.05
CA TRP A 244 13.64 6.06 1.09
C TRP A 244 12.46 5.70 0.19
N VAL A 245 11.25 6.05 0.63
CA VAL A 245 10.03 5.99 -0.18
C VAL A 245 9.44 7.38 -0.26
N LEU A 246 9.42 7.93 -1.48
CA LEU A 246 8.79 9.20 -1.80
C LEU A 246 7.39 8.95 -2.36
N ARG A 247 6.47 9.88 -2.12
CA ARG A 247 5.12 9.85 -2.72
C ARG A 247 4.89 11.09 -3.54
N SER A 248 4.27 10.92 -4.70
CA SER A 248 3.87 12.05 -5.52
C SER A 248 2.68 12.81 -4.92
N THR A 249 2.38 13.98 -5.46
CA THR A 249 1.06 14.63 -5.31
C THR A 249 -0.01 13.86 -6.08
N THR A 250 -1.28 14.16 -5.80
CA THR A 250 -2.42 13.55 -6.53
C THR A 250 -2.51 14.14 -7.94
N GLU A 251 -2.19 15.42 -8.05
CA GLU A 251 -2.26 16.25 -9.25
C GLU A 251 -1.24 15.76 -10.29
N TYR A 252 0.03 15.56 -9.87
CA TYR A 252 1.05 14.96 -10.73
C TYR A 252 0.64 13.56 -11.18
N ALA A 253 0.21 12.70 -10.25
CA ALA A 253 -0.17 11.33 -10.58
C ALA A 253 -1.34 11.27 -11.58
N SER A 254 -2.34 12.13 -11.40
CA SER A 254 -3.50 12.20 -12.29
C SER A 254 -3.08 12.61 -13.70
N LYS A 255 -2.29 13.69 -13.84
CA LYS A 255 -1.76 14.15 -15.13
C LYS A 255 -0.98 13.06 -15.86
N VAL A 256 -0.09 12.37 -15.15
CA VAL A 256 0.73 11.28 -15.71
C VAL A 256 -0.15 10.10 -16.14
N ILE A 257 -1.10 9.68 -15.29
CA ILE A 257 -2.03 8.58 -15.61
C ILE A 257 -2.90 8.90 -16.82
N ASP A 258 -3.42 10.12 -16.92
CA ASP A 258 -4.25 10.55 -18.05
C ASP A 258 -3.48 10.47 -19.37
N SER A 259 -2.18 10.76 -19.36
CA SER A 259 -1.32 10.62 -20.54
C SER A 259 -0.94 9.17 -20.88
N MET A 260 -0.81 8.28 -19.88
CA MET A 260 -0.48 6.86 -20.07
C MET A 260 -1.71 5.99 -20.37
N GLY A 261 -2.89 6.48 -20.03
CA GLY A 261 -4.15 5.76 -20.11
C GLY A 261 -4.44 4.85 -18.91
N PRO A 262 -5.61 4.19 -18.92
CA PRO A 262 -6.14 3.48 -17.74
C PRO A 262 -5.45 2.14 -17.47
N ARG A 263 -4.71 1.59 -18.45
CA ARG A 263 -4.06 0.28 -18.35
C ARG A 263 -2.84 0.32 -17.40
N LYS A 264 -2.36 -0.87 -17.05
CA LYS A 264 -1.14 -1.04 -16.27
C LYS A 264 0.04 -0.38 -17.02
N PRO A 265 0.78 0.55 -16.38
CA PRO A 265 1.94 1.19 -17.00
C PRO A 265 3.02 0.18 -17.39
N SER A 266 3.74 0.44 -18.49
CA SER A 266 4.92 -0.32 -18.88
C SER A 266 6.11 -0.05 -17.95
N ALA A 267 7.14 -0.89 -18.00
CA ALA A 267 8.36 -0.68 -17.24
C ALA A 267 9.04 0.65 -17.62
N ASP A 268 9.14 0.95 -18.92
CA ASP A 268 9.73 2.20 -19.42
C ASP A 268 8.95 3.44 -18.98
N ALA A 269 7.62 3.35 -18.94
CA ALA A 269 6.77 4.43 -18.45
C ALA A 269 7.03 4.71 -16.95
N LEU A 270 7.17 3.66 -16.13
CA LEU A 270 7.51 3.80 -14.72
C LEU A 270 8.95 4.26 -14.51
N ALA A 271 9.89 3.89 -15.38
CA ALA A 271 11.26 4.38 -15.33
C ALA A 271 11.32 5.90 -15.55
N LYS A 272 10.57 6.42 -16.53
CA LYS A 272 10.43 7.88 -16.76
C LYS A 272 9.86 8.61 -15.55
N VAL A 273 8.80 8.06 -14.93
CA VAL A 273 8.23 8.63 -13.70
C VAL A 273 9.25 8.62 -12.55
N ALA A 274 10.03 7.54 -12.43
CA ALA A 274 11.06 7.46 -11.41
C ALA A 274 12.13 8.54 -11.60
N GLU A 275 12.62 8.73 -12.83
CA GLU A 275 13.58 9.78 -13.17
C GLU A 275 13.03 11.19 -12.93
N GLU A 276 11.78 11.47 -13.31
CA GLU A 276 11.13 12.76 -13.09
C GLU A 276 11.00 13.08 -11.59
N LEU A 277 10.42 12.17 -10.81
CA LEU A 277 10.27 12.36 -9.36
C LEU A 277 11.62 12.43 -8.64
N PHE A 278 12.64 11.72 -9.12
CA PHE A 278 13.97 11.80 -8.56
C PHE A 278 14.66 13.14 -8.89
N ARG A 279 14.52 13.64 -10.13
CA ARG A 279 15.01 14.97 -10.50
C ARG A 279 14.37 16.06 -9.62
N GLU A 280 13.08 15.92 -9.34
CA GLU A 280 12.39 16.80 -8.40
C GLU A 280 12.97 16.70 -7.00
N PHE A 281 13.32 15.50 -6.53
CA PHE A 281 13.98 15.35 -5.24
C PHE A 281 15.38 15.98 -5.22
N GLN A 282 16.16 15.86 -6.30
CA GLN A 282 17.47 16.52 -6.42
C GLN A 282 17.37 18.04 -6.46
N ALA A 283 16.31 18.59 -7.06
CA ALA A 283 16.05 20.03 -7.12
C ALA A 283 15.72 20.68 -5.76
N THR A 284 15.71 19.91 -4.66
CA THR A 284 15.53 20.44 -3.29
C THR A 284 16.76 21.18 -2.78
N GLY A 285 17.94 21.02 -3.38
CA GLY A 285 19.19 21.58 -2.86
C GLY A 285 19.74 20.83 -1.63
N LEU A 286 19.17 19.68 -1.27
CA LEU A 286 19.62 18.83 -0.15
C LEU A 286 20.79 17.90 -0.52
N ASN A 287 21.52 18.20 -1.60
CA ASN A 287 22.62 17.39 -2.13
C ASN A 287 22.30 15.88 -2.25
N ILE A 288 21.14 15.56 -2.83
CA ILE A 288 20.70 14.18 -3.02
C ILE A 288 21.59 13.47 -4.05
N PRO A 289 22.40 12.46 -3.66
CA PRO A 289 23.30 11.76 -4.57
C PRO A 289 22.53 10.83 -5.50
N GLN A 290 23.20 10.26 -6.50
CA GLN A 290 22.59 9.20 -7.32
C GLN A 290 22.31 7.96 -6.46
N PRO A 291 21.09 7.39 -6.51
CA PRO A 291 20.76 6.19 -5.76
C PRO A 291 21.40 4.95 -6.42
N ILE A 292 21.75 3.96 -5.60
CA ILE A 292 22.16 2.63 -6.09
C ILE A 292 20.98 1.79 -6.56
N PHE A 293 19.75 2.19 -6.20
CA PHE A 293 18.51 1.57 -6.67
C PHE A 293 17.40 2.60 -6.77
N MET A 294 16.63 2.55 -7.86
CA MET A 294 15.49 3.45 -8.09
C MET A 294 14.35 2.74 -8.82
N LYS A 295 13.12 2.87 -8.31
CA LYS A 295 11.93 2.29 -8.96
C LYS A 295 10.64 2.98 -8.57
N ALA A 296 9.81 3.33 -9.55
CA ALA A 296 8.47 3.86 -9.30
C ALA A 296 7.40 2.76 -9.27
N HIS A 297 6.31 3.03 -8.55
CA HIS A 297 5.11 2.21 -8.46
C HIS A 297 3.86 3.10 -8.51
N ARG A 298 2.82 2.67 -9.23
CA ARG A 298 1.52 3.35 -9.30
C ARG A 298 0.54 2.72 -8.30
N TRP A 299 0.00 3.54 -7.40
CA TRP A 299 -1.15 3.21 -6.56
C TRP A 299 -2.46 3.77 -7.12
#